data_AF-A0A528CZE8-F1
#
_entry.id   AF-A0A528CZE8-F1
#
_cell.length_a   1.000
_cell.length_b   1.000
_cell.length_c   1.000
_cell.angle_alpha   90.00
_cell.angle_beta   90.00
_cell.angle_gamma   90.00
#
_symmetry.space_group_name_H-M   'P 1'
#
loop_
_entity.id
_entity.type
_entity.pdbx_description
1 polymer ?
#
loop_
_entity_poly.entity_id
_entity_poly.type
_entity_poly.pdbx_seq_one_letter_code
_entity_poly.pdbx_strand_id
1 'polypeptide(L)' 'MSATVMPAASGEMQLVGRALAREGGAFHTIIKMHNQRLYRIARSVVRNDSEAEDIVQEAYV' A
#
# COMPACT_ATOMS: atom_id res chain seq x y z
N MET A 1 -15.86 -18.59 23.59
CA MET A 1 -14.47 -18.55 23.13
C MET A 1 -14.31 -17.33 22.24
N SER A 2 -13.63 -16.30 22.74
CA SER A 2 -13.53 -14.99 22.09
C SER A 2 -12.65 -15.04 20.85
N ALA A 3 -13.15 -14.51 19.73
CA ALA A 3 -12.33 -14.22 18.56
C ALA A 3 -11.46 -12.99 18.89
N THR A 4 -10.19 -13.21 19.19
CA THR A 4 -9.20 -12.14 19.24
C THR A 4 -8.98 -11.64 17.82
N VAL A 5 -9.67 -10.56 17.45
CA VAL A 5 -9.30 -9.77 16.26
C VAL A 5 -8.00 -9.05 16.61
N MET A 6 -6.86 -9.65 16.25
CA MET A 6 -5.59 -8.93 16.29
C MET A 6 -5.65 -7.80 15.25
N PRO A 7 -5.22 -6.58 15.62
CA PRO A 7 -5.55 -5.37 14.90
C PRO A 7 -4.82 -5.33 13.56
N ALA A 8 -5.44 -4.74 12.54
CA ALA A 8 -4.84 -4.54 11.22
C ALA A 8 -3.38 -4.04 11.25
N ALA A 9 -3.00 -3.27 12.28
CA ALA A 9 -1.63 -2.82 12.54
C ALA A 9 -0.60 -3.97 12.72
N SER A 10 -0.98 -5.09 13.35
CA SER A 10 -0.11 -6.27 13.47
C SER A 10 0.11 -6.98 12.13
N GLY A 11 -0.91 -6.97 11.26
CA GLY A 11 -0.80 -7.51 9.90
C GLY A 11 0.03 -6.59 9.00
N GLU A 12 -0.16 -5.28 9.11
CA GLU A 12 0.61 -4.27 8.39
C GLU A 12 2.11 -4.32 8.77
N MET A 13 2.42 -4.38 10.07
CA MET A 13 3.82 -4.54 10.53
C MET A 13 4.46 -5.85 10.04
N GLN A 14 3.71 -6.95 9.96
CA GLN A 14 4.23 -8.20 9.39
C GLN A 14 4.51 -8.06 7.89
N LEU A 15 3.62 -7.43 7.13
CA LEU A 15 3.82 -7.17 5.71
C LEU A 15 5.05 -6.27 5.48
N VAL A 16 5.23 -5.23 6.30
CA VAL A 16 6.42 -4.38 6.27
C VAL A 16 7.68 -5.19 6.56
N GLY A 17 7.66 -6.06 7.58
CA GLY A 17 8.79 -6.95 7.88
C GLY A 17 9.17 -7.86 6.71
N ARG A 18 8.18 -8.47 6.05
CA ARG A 18 8.39 -9.30 4.86
C ARG A 18 8.91 -8.52 3.66
N ALA A 19 8.41 -7.30 3.46
CA ALA A 19 8.90 -6.42 2.40
C ALA A 19 10.37 -6.02 2.62
N LEU A 20 10.75 -5.70 3.86
CA LEU A 20 12.15 -5.43 4.24
C LEU A 20 13.05 -6.67 4.05
N ALA A 21 12.50 -7.86 4.28
CA ALA A 21 13.18 -9.14 4.01
C ALA A 21 13.25 -9.51 2.51
N ARG A 22 12.79 -8.62 1.61
CA ARG A 22 12.74 -8.83 0.14
C ARG A 22 11.88 -10.02 -0.29
N GLU A 23 10.87 -10.37 0.49
CA GLU A 23 9.86 -11.33 0.05
C GLU A 23 9.02 -10.70 -1.06
N GLY A 24 9.17 -11.19 -2.29
CA GLY A 24 8.72 -10.51 -3.52
C GLY A 24 7.24 -10.13 -3.57
N GLY A 25 6.37 -10.81 -2.81
CA GLY A 25 4.93 -10.49 -2.76
C GLY A 25 4.53 -9.44 -1.73
N ALA A 26 5.36 -9.19 -0.71
CA ALA A 26 4.97 -8.35 0.43
C ALA A 26 4.85 -6.88 0.03
N PHE A 27 5.81 -6.38 -0.77
CA PHE A 27 5.78 -5.02 -1.29
C PHE A 27 4.54 -4.77 -2.16
N HIS A 28 4.26 -5.67 -3.11
CA HIS A 28 3.08 -5.58 -3.96
C HIS A 28 1.78 -5.60 -3.14
N THR A 29 1.73 -6.42 -2.08
CA THR A 29 0.57 -6.48 -1.18
C THR A 29 0.35 -5.14 -0.46
N ILE A 30 1.41 -4.50 0.03
CA ILE A 30 1.33 -3.18 0.68
C ILE A 30 0.79 -2.14 -0.29
N ILE A 31 1.36 -2.03 -1.50
CA ILE A 31 0.90 -1.04 -2.48
C ILE A 31 -0.56 -1.28 -2.86
N LYS A 32 -0.95 -2.52 -3.15
CA LYS A 32 -2.33 -2.87 -3.49
C LYS A 32 -3.32 -2.49 -2.39
N MET A 33 -2.96 -2.70 -1.12
CA MET A 33 -3.79 -2.31 0.03
C MET A 33 -3.96 -0.79 0.16
N HIS A 34 -2.96 -0.01 -0.22
CA HIS A 34 -2.96 1.44 -0.05
C HIS A 34 -3.21 2.23 -1.34
N ASN A 35 -3.49 1.56 -2.46
CA ASN A 35 -3.64 2.15 -3.79
C ASN A 35 -4.57 3.37 -3.82
N GLN A 36 -5.74 3.28 -3.20
CA GLN A 36 -6.71 4.39 -3.17
C GLN A 36 -6.19 5.58 -2.35
N ARG A 37 -5.46 5.33 -1.26
CA ARG A 37 -4.86 6.38 -0.43
C ARG A 37 -3.72 7.08 -1.18
N LEU A 38 -2.87 6.30 -1.83
CA LEU A 38 -1.79 6.80 -2.70
C LEU A 38 -2.36 7.68 -3.82
N TYR A 39 -3.40 7.21 -4.52
CA TYR A 39 -4.07 7.99 -5.55
C TYR A 39 -4.62 9.32 -5.05
N ARG A 40 -5.29 9.35 -3.88
CA ARG A 40 -5.80 10.60 -3.30
C ARG A 40 -4.68 11.59 -2.97
N ILE A 41 -3.54 11.10 -2.48
CA ILE A 41 -2.36 11.93 -2.20
C ILE A 41 -1.78 12.45 -3.50
N ALA A 42 -1.52 11.58 -4.48
CA ALA A 42 -1.01 11.97 -5.80
C ALA A 42 -1.89 13.06 -6.44
N ARG A 43 -3.21 12.83 -6.50
CA ARG A 43 -4.20 13.80 -7.01
C ARG A 43 -4.15 15.15 -6.29
N SER A 44 -3.94 15.15 -4.97
CA SER A 44 -3.85 16.41 -4.20
C SER A 44 -2.61 17.23 -4.55
N VAL A 45 -1.54 16.58 -5.03
CA VAL A 45 -0.28 17.21 -5.41
C VAL A 45 -0.34 17.70 -6.86
N VAL A 46 -0.73 16.83 -7.80
CA VAL A 46 -0.66 17.14 -9.25
C VAL A 46 -1.92 17.79 -9.82
N ARG A 47 -3.06 17.71 -9.11
CA ARG A 47 -4.37 18.28 -9.50
C ARG A 47 -4.89 17.82 -10.88
N ASN A 48 -4.29 16.77 -11.44
CA ASN A 48 -4.63 16.15 -12.71
C ASN A 48 -4.82 14.64 -12.49
N ASP A 49 -5.95 14.10 -12.95
CA ASP A 49 -6.32 12.71 -12.71
C ASP A 49 -5.42 11.72 -13.48
N SER A 50 -4.95 12.09 -14.68
CA SER A 50 -4.06 11.25 -15.50
C SER A 50 -2.65 11.17 -14.92
N GLU A 51 -2.11 12.30 -14.47
CA GLU A 51 -0.78 12.35 -13.85
C GLU A 51 -0.77 11.64 -12.48
N ALA A 52 -1.89 11.69 -11.76
CA ALA A 52 -2.05 10.94 -10.52
C ALA A 52 -2.13 9.42 -10.74
N GLU A 53 -2.71 9.00 -11.86
CA GLU A 53 -2.74 7.59 -12.26
C GLU A 53 -1.33 7.10 -12.63
N ASP A 54 -0.59 7.86 -13.45
CA ASP A 54 0.77 7.54 -13.84
C ASP A 54 1.70 7.37 -12.62
N ILE A 55 1.64 8.28 -11.65
CA ILE A 55 2.44 8.21 -10.41
C ILE A 55 2.13 6.94 -9.60
N VAL A 56 0.86 6.54 -9.54
CA VAL A 56 0.46 5.32 -8.83
C VAL A 56 0.95 4.08 -9.57
N GLN A 57 0.94 4.08 -10.90
CA GLN A 57 1.46 2.99 -11.71
C GLN A 57 2.98 2.87 -11.60
N GLU A 58 3.73 3.98 -11.60
CA GLU A 58 5.19 3.98 -11.41
C GLU A 58 5.59 3.38 -10.07
N ALA A 59 4.78 3.52 -9.02
CA ALA A 59 5.06 2.90 -7.72
C ALA A 59 5.02 1.36 -7.76
N TYR A 60 4.41 0.75 -8.79
CA TYR A 60 4.39 -0.70 -8.97
C TYR A 60 5.61 -1.27 -9.73
N VAL A 61 6.48 -0.43 -10.33
CA VAL A 61 7.65 -0.82 -11.12
C VAL A 61 8.89 -0.95 -10.24
#